data_AF-A0A835PCW9-F1
#
_entry.id   AF-A0A835PCW9-F1
#
_cell.length_a   1.000
_cell.length_b   1.000
_cell.length_c   1.000
_cell.angle_alpha   90.00
_cell.angle_beta   90.00
_cell.angle_gamma   90.00
#
_symmetry.space_group_name_H-M   'P 1'
#
loop_
_entity.id
_entity.type
_entity.pdbx_description
1 polymer ?
#
loop_
_entity_poly.entity_id
_entity_poly.type
_entity_poly.pdbx_seq_one_letter_code
_entity_poly.pdbx_strand_id
1 'polypeptide(L)'
;MLLSFSGAVIPQSTSLRCVKTTTPSLSSACRQLPKDRREHLYRGFLWYQGLRRRRTSLRFSSAADVIRPVEEECSSSWPQKYSVKIPVGDRYILVETGQIGRQASASVTVTDGETVVYTSVCLDEVPSEPSDFFPLAVFYQERLSAAGRTSGGFFKREGRPKDHEVLICRLIDRPLRPTMPKGFYHETQILSWVFSYDGIHSPDCLAITAAGIAVALSEVPNTKIVTGVRVGLVGDKFVVNPTTKEMESSELDLILAGTDSAILMIEGYCNFVTEEKLLQAIEIGHVAVRNICLEVETFVKKCGKPKMLDAIKMPPSELYKHVEDISQYELVKALQIRRKIPRRKALSALEEKVICILTESGYVLKDRVPGIAEGLIDNCDDKNEDEDEDEEVVLDGEVDEGDVHIKPNTWKPLPLFTEVDVKLVFKEVTSKFLRKRIVKGGRRSDGRGPLEVRSICSQCGLLPRAHGSALFTRGETQCLAVVTLGDKQMAQRIDNLIDTEESKRFYLQYSFPPSCVGEVG
;
A
#
# COMPACT_ATOMS: atom_id res chain seq x y z
N MET A 1 43.94 -37.36 21.06
CA MET A 1 44.69 -36.35 21.83
C MET A 1 43.72 -35.67 22.78
N LEU A 2 43.70 -36.15 24.01
CA LEU A 2 42.97 -35.58 25.15
C LEU A 2 43.79 -34.42 25.70
N LEU A 3 43.18 -33.27 25.96
CA LEU A 3 43.64 -32.34 26.99
C LEU A 3 42.42 -31.69 27.65
N SER A 4 42.22 -32.14 28.88
CA SER A 4 41.34 -31.66 29.93
C SER A 4 41.90 -30.39 30.57
N PHE A 5 41.06 -29.46 31.01
CA PHE A 5 41.31 -28.69 32.24
C PHE A 5 40.00 -28.38 33.00
N SER A 6 40.02 -28.77 34.27
CA SER A 6 39.14 -28.43 35.42
C SER A 6 38.65 -26.98 35.43
N GLY A 7 37.50 -26.60 35.98
CA GLY A 7 36.89 -27.06 37.23
C GLY A 7 37.38 -26.20 38.42
N ALA A 8 36.68 -25.11 38.72
CA ALA A 8 36.81 -24.38 39.99
C ALA A 8 35.43 -23.89 40.44
N VAL A 9 35.17 -24.06 41.73
CA VAL A 9 33.87 -24.11 42.42
C VAL A 9 33.96 -23.20 43.66
N ILE A 10 32.92 -22.39 43.91
CA ILE A 10 32.44 -21.77 45.19
C ILE A 10 33.22 -20.53 45.73
N PRO A 11 32.60 -19.56 46.47
CA PRO A 11 31.29 -19.61 47.17
C PRO A 11 30.26 -18.48 46.91
N GLN A 12 29.08 -18.78 47.46
CA GLN A 12 27.89 -17.95 47.65
C GLN A 12 28.06 -16.78 48.63
N SER A 13 27.05 -15.89 48.53
CA SER A 13 26.45 -15.06 49.57
C SER A 13 26.88 -13.59 49.64
N THR A 14 25.96 -12.70 49.25
CA THR A 14 25.54 -11.60 50.12
C THR A 14 24.16 -11.11 49.69
N SER A 15 23.24 -11.22 50.64
CA SER A 15 21.87 -10.71 50.62
C SER A 15 21.85 -9.19 50.46
N LEU A 16 21.03 -8.66 49.55
CA LEU A 16 20.58 -7.28 49.62
C LEU A 16 19.07 -7.22 49.86
N ARG A 17 18.76 -6.41 50.87
CA ARG A 17 17.52 -6.37 51.64
C ARG A 17 16.39 -5.76 50.82
N CYS A 18 15.25 -6.45 50.87
CA CYS A 18 13.93 -5.93 50.58
C CYS A 18 13.56 -4.92 51.68
N VAL A 19 13.40 -3.64 51.33
CA VAL A 19 12.83 -2.63 52.22
C VAL A 19 11.32 -2.66 52.02
N LYS A 20 10.64 -3.25 53.01
CA LYS A 20 9.20 -3.08 53.25
C LYS A 20 8.99 -1.68 53.83
N THR A 21 8.13 -0.88 53.19
CA THR A 21 7.41 0.20 53.87
C THR A 21 5.93 -0.14 53.85
N THR A 22 5.41 -0.20 55.06
CA THR A 22 4.05 -0.54 55.48
C THR A 22 3.00 0.47 55.01
N THR A 23 1.82 -0.07 54.70
CA THR A 23 0.52 0.59 54.47
C THR A 23 0.06 1.47 55.66
N PRO A 24 -0.94 2.33 55.44
CA PRO A 24 -2.24 1.93 55.97
C PRO A 24 -3.41 2.10 54.99
N SER A 25 -4.33 1.14 55.13
CA SER A 25 -5.70 1.09 54.63
C SER A 25 -6.54 2.28 55.08
N LEU A 26 -7.43 2.75 54.20
CA LEU A 26 -8.72 3.33 54.60
C LEU A 26 -9.77 3.05 53.52
N SER A 27 -10.94 2.70 54.03
CA SER A 27 -12.06 2.03 53.42
C SER A 27 -13.08 3.00 52.80
N SER A 28 -13.84 2.47 51.84
CA SER A 28 -15.28 2.74 51.63
C SER A 28 -15.78 4.19 51.71
N ALA A 29 -15.98 4.81 50.54
CA ALA A 29 -17.01 5.84 50.39
C ALA A 29 -17.61 5.76 48.98
N CYS A 30 -18.70 5.00 48.90
CA CYS A 30 -19.71 5.07 47.87
C CYS A 30 -20.23 6.52 47.78
N ARG A 31 -20.15 7.17 46.61
CA ARG A 31 -20.93 8.38 46.33
C ARG A 31 -21.88 8.12 45.19
N GLN A 32 -23.14 8.12 45.61
CA GLN A 32 -24.38 8.06 44.85
C GLN A 32 -24.41 9.10 43.72
N LEU A 33 -24.77 8.63 42.53
CA LEU A 33 -25.44 9.45 41.52
C LEU A 33 -26.89 9.73 42.00
N PRO A 34 -27.38 10.97 41.96
CA PRO A 34 -28.79 11.22 42.25
C PRO A 34 -29.67 10.76 41.09
N LYS A 35 -30.61 9.89 41.43
CA LYS A 35 -31.84 9.60 40.68
C LYS A 35 -32.86 10.70 40.95
N ASP A 36 -33.50 11.20 39.90
CA ASP A 36 -34.96 11.36 39.86
C ASP A 36 -35.37 11.32 38.37
N ARG A 37 -36.09 10.26 37.95
CA ARG A 37 -37.57 10.16 37.83
C ARG A 37 -38.07 10.97 36.62
N ARG A 38 -38.90 10.45 35.70
CA ARG A 38 -39.79 9.28 35.71
C ARG A 38 -40.37 9.10 34.29
N GLU A 39 -40.83 7.86 34.05
CA GLU A 39 -41.98 7.47 33.20
C GLU A 39 -41.80 7.60 31.67
N HIS A 40 -41.66 6.47 30.95
CA HIS A 40 -42.74 5.60 30.42
C HIS A 40 -43.53 6.30 29.28
N LEU A 41 -43.87 5.71 28.13
CA LEU A 41 -44.12 4.34 27.72
C LEU A 41 -44.36 4.37 26.18
N TYR A 42 -43.83 3.39 25.43
CA TYR A 42 -44.45 2.70 24.28
C TYR A 42 -44.58 3.31 22.86
N ARG A 43 -44.08 2.48 21.92
CA ARG A 43 -44.66 2.00 20.65
C ARG A 43 -45.50 2.97 19.81
N GLY A 44 -45.19 3.04 18.51
CA GLY A 44 -46.23 3.27 17.50
C GLY A 44 -45.73 3.74 16.16
N PHE A 45 -45.55 2.78 15.25
CA PHE A 45 -45.50 2.99 13.80
C PHE A 45 -46.88 3.40 13.25
N LEU A 46 -46.84 4.07 12.08
CA LEU A 46 -47.87 4.22 11.02
C LEU A 46 -48.73 5.51 10.90
N TRP A 47 -48.85 5.89 9.61
CA TRP A 47 -49.72 6.85 8.91
C TRP A 47 -49.23 8.32 8.83
N TYR A 48 -49.44 9.12 7.77
CA TYR A 48 -50.46 9.14 6.71
C TYR A 48 -49.95 9.90 5.44
N GLN A 49 -50.75 9.78 4.39
CA GLN A 49 -50.66 10.16 2.98
C GLN A 49 -50.49 11.66 2.59
N GLY A 50 -49.90 11.87 1.42
CA GLY A 50 -50.50 12.53 0.24
C GLY A 50 -50.91 14.01 0.30
N LEU A 51 -50.31 14.85 -0.57
CA LEU A 51 -50.95 16.09 -1.03
C LEU A 51 -50.69 16.37 -2.52
N ARG A 52 -51.80 16.57 -3.23
CA ARG A 52 -51.97 16.82 -4.68
C ARG A 52 -51.34 18.15 -5.12
N ARG A 53 -50.60 18.14 -6.24
CA ARG A 53 -50.28 19.37 -7.00
C ARG A 53 -51.39 19.68 -8.01
N ARG A 54 -51.89 20.92 -7.95
CA ARG A 54 -52.89 21.51 -8.85
C ARG A 54 -52.29 21.74 -10.25
N ARG A 55 -53.08 21.41 -11.29
CA ARG A 55 -52.92 21.88 -12.67
C ARG A 55 -53.47 23.30 -12.78
N THR A 56 -52.73 24.19 -13.42
CA THR A 56 -53.27 25.41 -14.04
C THR A 56 -52.85 25.43 -15.51
N SER A 57 -53.84 25.49 -16.38
CA SER A 57 -53.71 25.64 -17.82
C SER A 57 -53.70 27.12 -18.19
N LEU A 58 -52.79 27.53 -19.06
CA LEU A 58 -52.88 28.78 -19.81
C LEU A 58 -52.64 28.45 -21.29
N ARG A 59 -53.62 28.81 -22.13
CA ARG A 59 -53.54 28.82 -23.60
C ARG A 59 -53.41 30.28 -24.04
N PHE A 60 -52.51 30.55 -25.00
CA PHE A 60 -52.54 31.57 -26.06
C PHE A 60 -51.14 31.55 -26.71
N SER A 61 -50.86 31.80 -27.99
CA SER A 61 -51.52 31.72 -29.30
C SER A 61 -50.39 31.80 -30.35
N SER A 62 -50.70 31.45 -31.60
CA SER A 62 -49.87 31.38 -32.82
C SER A 62 -48.82 32.47 -33.07
N ALA A 63 -47.66 32.08 -33.63
CA ALA A 63 -47.23 32.39 -35.00
C ALA A 63 -45.83 31.79 -35.27
N ALA A 64 -45.59 31.45 -36.53
CA ALA A 64 -44.51 30.58 -37.00
C ALA A 64 -43.13 31.25 -37.04
N ASP A 65 -42.09 30.46 -36.76
CA ASP A 65 -40.77 30.66 -37.35
C ASP A 65 -40.13 29.32 -37.71
N VAL A 66 -39.54 29.31 -38.90
CA VAL A 66 -39.05 28.16 -39.67
C VAL A 66 -37.77 27.61 -39.02
N ILE A 67 -37.81 26.37 -38.54
CA ILE A 67 -36.62 25.62 -38.11
C ILE A 67 -36.48 24.37 -38.99
N ARG A 68 -35.33 24.30 -39.70
CA ARG A 68 -34.90 23.16 -40.51
C ARG A 68 -34.82 21.90 -39.64
N PRO A 69 -35.10 20.69 -40.17
CA PRO A 69 -34.99 19.48 -39.37
C PRO A 69 -33.51 19.25 -39.05
N VAL A 70 -33.15 19.44 -37.78
CA VAL A 70 -32.00 18.76 -37.20
C VAL A 70 -32.44 17.32 -37.08
N GLU A 71 -31.78 16.42 -37.80
CA GLU A 71 -31.88 14.99 -37.55
C GLU A 71 -31.46 14.76 -36.09
N GLU A 72 -32.44 14.66 -35.20
CA GLU A 72 -32.25 14.09 -33.88
C GLU A 72 -31.85 12.62 -34.10
N GLU A 73 -30.56 12.36 -34.19
CA GLU A 73 -30.02 11.08 -33.76
C GLU A 73 -30.38 10.94 -32.28
N CYS A 74 -31.53 10.32 -32.04
CA CYS A 74 -31.89 9.76 -30.76
C CYS A 74 -30.91 8.61 -30.49
N SER A 75 -29.69 8.96 -30.06
CA SER A 75 -28.73 8.00 -29.54
C SER A 75 -29.39 7.40 -28.32
N SER A 76 -29.78 6.13 -28.43
CA SER A 76 -30.36 5.34 -27.35
C SER A 76 -29.57 5.59 -26.06
N SER A 77 -30.20 6.21 -25.07
CA SER A 77 -29.63 6.60 -23.77
C SER A 77 -29.42 5.40 -22.83
N TRP A 78 -28.99 4.27 -23.40
CA TRP A 78 -28.62 3.06 -22.70
C TRP A 78 -27.09 3.00 -22.60
N PRO A 79 -26.55 2.66 -21.41
CA PRO A 79 -25.11 2.63 -21.22
C PRO A 79 -24.46 1.64 -22.19
N GLN A 80 -23.45 2.12 -22.92
CA GLN A 80 -22.71 1.30 -23.87
C GLN A 80 -21.83 0.30 -23.11
N LYS A 81 -22.18 -0.98 -23.23
CA LYS A 81 -21.43 -2.08 -22.65
C LYS A 81 -20.28 -2.45 -23.58
N TYR A 82 -19.07 -2.49 -23.05
CA TYR A 82 -17.90 -3.00 -23.75
C TYR A 82 -17.52 -4.38 -23.21
N SER A 83 -17.27 -5.33 -24.10
CA SER A 83 -16.82 -6.67 -23.74
C SER A 83 -15.70 -7.15 -24.65
N VAL A 84 -14.76 -7.91 -24.09
CA VAL A 84 -13.68 -8.57 -24.82
C VAL A 84 -13.43 -9.96 -24.23
N LYS A 85 -13.16 -10.94 -25.11
CA LYS A 85 -12.74 -12.29 -24.70
C LYS A 85 -11.24 -12.39 -24.89
N ILE A 86 -10.51 -12.66 -23.81
CA ILE A 86 -9.06 -12.76 -23.83
C ILE A 86 -8.68 -14.24 -23.68
N PRO A 87 -7.90 -14.81 -24.61
CA PRO A 87 -7.46 -16.20 -24.52
C PRO A 87 -6.43 -16.39 -23.40
N VAL A 88 -6.63 -17.43 -22.58
CA VAL A 88 -5.72 -17.83 -21.49
C VAL A 88 -5.60 -19.35 -21.49
N GLY A 89 -4.47 -19.86 -21.97
CA GLY A 89 -4.30 -21.30 -22.20
C GLY A 89 -5.36 -21.82 -23.19
N ASP A 90 -6.08 -22.88 -22.79
CA ASP A 90 -7.12 -23.50 -23.61
C ASP A 90 -8.52 -22.89 -23.41
N ARG A 91 -8.64 -21.81 -22.63
CA ARG A 91 -9.91 -21.15 -22.32
C ARG A 91 -9.84 -19.63 -22.57
N TYR A 92 -10.92 -18.93 -22.26
CA TYR A 92 -10.97 -17.48 -22.36
C TYR A 92 -11.51 -16.87 -21.07
N ILE A 93 -10.97 -15.72 -20.71
CA ILE A 93 -11.57 -14.84 -19.71
C ILE A 93 -12.43 -13.79 -20.43
N LEU A 94 -13.62 -13.52 -19.91
CA LEU A 94 -14.50 -12.47 -20.40
C LEU A 94 -14.29 -11.22 -19.54
N VAL A 95 -13.98 -10.09 -20.18
CA VAL A 95 -13.81 -8.80 -19.53
C VAL A 95 -14.93 -7.88 -19.98
N GLU A 96 -15.63 -7.27 -19.03
CA GLU A 96 -16.76 -6.37 -19.30
C GLU A 96 -16.64 -5.06 -18.51
N THR A 97 -16.99 -3.92 -19.14
CA THR A 97 -17.03 -2.60 -18.49
C THR A 97 -18.17 -1.73 -19.04
N GLY A 98 -18.48 -0.63 -18.35
CA GLY A 98 -19.48 0.37 -18.74
C GLY A 98 -20.89 0.16 -18.16
N GLN A 99 -21.21 -1.05 -17.70
CA GLN A 99 -22.55 -1.37 -17.16
C GLN A 99 -22.66 -1.17 -15.64
N ILE A 100 -21.70 -1.70 -14.87
CA ILE A 100 -21.66 -1.66 -13.41
C ILE A 100 -20.62 -0.62 -12.97
N GLY A 101 -20.77 0.02 -11.80
CA GLY A 101 -19.70 0.82 -11.21
C GLY A 101 -19.35 2.12 -11.94
N ARG A 102 -20.31 2.73 -12.66
CA ARG A 102 -20.08 3.88 -13.57
C ARG A 102 -19.58 5.16 -12.89
N GLN A 103 -19.80 5.31 -11.58
CA GLN A 103 -19.31 6.46 -10.81
C GLN A 103 -17.85 6.31 -10.36
N ALA A 104 -17.32 5.08 -10.37
CA ALA A 104 -15.90 4.87 -10.08
C ALA A 104 -15.03 5.45 -11.20
N SER A 105 -13.78 5.78 -10.89
CA SER A 105 -12.81 6.21 -11.89
C SER A 105 -12.68 5.15 -12.99
N ALA A 106 -12.70 3.86 -12.63
CA ALA A 106 -13.02 2.76 -13.53
C ALA A 106 -13.61 1.57 -12.78
N SER A 107 -14.29 0.70 -13.51
CA SER A 107 -14.76 -0.58 -13.00
C SER A 107 -14.78 -1.63 -14.10
N VAL A 108 -14.53 -2.88 -13.70
CA VAL A 108 -14.46 -4.02 -14.60
C VAL A 108 -15.02 -5.26 -13.93
N THR A 109 -15.72 -6.05 -14.70
CA THR A 109 -16.11 -7.41 -14.32
C THR A 109 -15.29 -8.37 -15.17
N VAL A 110 -14.56 -9.28 -14.52
CA VAL A 110 -13.81 -10.33 -15.20
C VAL A 110 -14.41 -11.68 -14.81
N THR A 111 -14.66 -12.51 -15.80
CA THR A 111 -15.29 -13.82 -15.65
C THR A 111 -14.40 -14.90 -16.26
N ASP A 112 -14.12 -15.95 -15.48
CA ASP A 112 -13.48 -17.19 -15.93
C ASP A 112 -14.39 -18.36 -15.55
N GLY A 113 -14.91 -19.09 -16.54
CA GLY A 113 -15.98 -20.06 -16.34
C GLY A 113 -17.24 -19.41 -15.73
N GLU A 114 -17.59 -19.80 -14.50
CA GLU A 114 -18.68 -19.23 -13.70
C GLU A 114 -18.16 -18.38 -12.52
N THR A 115 -16.84 -18.26 -12.36
CA THR A 115 -16.21 -17.41 -11.36
C THR A 115 -16.15 -15.96 -11.87
N VAL A 116 -16.72 -15.04 -11.09
CA VAL A 116 -16.88 -13.63 -11.46
C VAL A 116 -16.24 -12.74 -10.40
N VAL A 117 -15.27 -11.94 -10.81
CA VAL A 117 -14.62 -10.92 -9.97
C VAL A 117 -14.96 -9.54 -10.50
N TYR A 118 -15.54 -8.71 -9.64
CA TYR A 118 -15.80 -7.30 -9.91
C TYR A 118 -14.74 -6.44 -9.23
N THR A 119 -14.04 -5.61 -10.00
CA THR A 119 -13.04 -4.68 -9.47
C THR A 119 -13.36 -3.25 -9.85
N SER A 120 -13.29 -2.34 -8.88
CA SER A 120 -13.42 -0.90 -9.08
C SER A 120 -12.20 -0.15 -8.56
N VAL A 121 -11.85 0.93 -9.25
CA VAL A 121 -10.79 1.86 -8.88
C VAL A 121 -11.42 3.23 -8.67
N CYS A 122 -11.16 3.82 -7.50
CA CYS A 122 -11.55 5.17 -7.16
C CYS A 122 -10.30 5.99 -6.83
N LEU A 123 -10.35 7.27 -7.21
CA LEU A 123 -9.32 8.26 -6.96
C LEU A 123 -9.96 9.41 -6.18
N ASP A 124 -9.24 9.95 -5.19
CA ASP A 124 -9.61 11.22 -4.58
C ASP A 124 -9.31 12.40 -5.52
N GLU A 125 -10.22 13.37 -5.60
CA GLU A 125 -10.04 14.58 -6.40
C GLU A 125 -8.95 15.47 -5.81
N VAL A 126 -8.83 15.48 -4.48
CA VAL A 126 -7.83 16.28 -3.77
C VAL A 126 -6.57 15.43 -3.52
N PRO A 127 -5.38 15.88 -3.94
CA PRO A 127 -4.16 15.16 -3.62
C PRO A 127 -3.89 15.23 -2.11
N SER A 128 -3.43 14.12 -1.55
CA SER A 128 -2.91 14.11 -0.18
C SER A 128 -1.66 14.98 -0.05
N GLU A 129 -1.31 15.34 1.19
CA GLU A 129 -0.06 16.05 1.45
C GLU A 129 1.12 15.29 0.82
N PRO A 130 2.07 16.01 0.19
CA PRO A 130 3.24 15.39 -0.42
C PRO A 130 3.92 14.46 0.60
N SER A 131 4.05 13.19 0.24
CA SER A 131 4.63 12.18 1.10
C SER A 131 5.72 11.42 0.37
N ASP A 132 6.49 10.59 1.08
CA ASP A 132 7.52 9.77 0.45
C ASP A 132 6.97 8.45 -0.14
N PHE A 133 5.65 8.24 -0.08
CA PHE A 133 4.95 7.06 -0.59
C PHE A 133 3.71 7.41 -1.42
N PHE A 134 3.35 6.50 -2.33
CA PHE A 134 2.09 6.56 -3.08
C PHE A 134 0.95 5.97 -2.24
N PRO A 135 -0.11 6.73 -1.90
CA PRO A 135 -1.26 6.26 -1.12
C PRO A 135 -2.16 5.33 -1.94
N LEU A 136 -1.71 4.09 -2.10
CA LEU A 136 -2.47 3.00 -2.73
C LEU A 136 -2.98 2.05 -1.66
N ALA A 137 -4.29 1.87 -1.62
CA ALA A 137 -4.98 0.89 -0.79
C ALA A 137 -5.69 -0.15 -1.67
N VAL A 138 -5.46 -1.43 -1.38
CA VAL A 138 -6.07 -2.54 -2.10
C VAL A 138 -6.87 -3.40 -1.13
N PHE A 139 -8.13 -3.62 -1.46
CA PHE A 139 -9.04 -4.46 -0.70
C PHE A 139 -9.61 -5.54 -1.61
N TYR A 140 -9.43 -6.78 -1.19
CA TYR A 140 -10.02 -7.95 -1.80
C TYR A 140 -10.96 -8.60 -0.78
N GLN A 141 -12.17 -8.97 -1.23
CA GLN A 141 -13.15 -9.60 -0.37
C GLN A 141 -13.94 -10.69 -1.10
N GLU A 142 -14.08 -11.83 -0.44
CA GLU A 142 -14.88 -12.96 -0.87
C GLU A 142 -16.25 -12.90 -0.20
N ARG A 143 -17.30 -12.74 -1.00
CA ARG A 143 -18.66 -12.79 -0.49
C ARG A 143 -19.13 -14.23 -0.40
N LEU A 144 -19.65 -14.67 0.74
CA LEU A 144 -20.14 -16.05 0.87
C LEU A 144 -21.35 -16.32 -0.04
N SER A 145 -22.09 -15.26 -0.38
CA SER A 145 -23.14 -15.31 -1.38
C SER A 145 -22.63 -15.73 -2.77
N ALA A 146 -21.33 -15.53 -3.08
CA ALA A 146 -20.74 -15.96 -4.34
C ALA A 146 -20.75 -17.48 -4.51
N ALA A 147 -20.74 -18.23 -3.40
CA ALA A 147 -20.91 -19.68 -3.36
C ALA A 147 -22.33 -20.08 -2.93
N GLY A 148 -23.29 -19.14 -2.88
CA GLY A 148 -24.66 -19.40 -2.41
C GLY A 148 -24.76 -19.70 -0.91
N ARG A 149 -23.76 -19.30 -0.11
CA ARG A 149 -23.66 -19.61 1.33
C ARG A 149 -23.91 -18.38 2.19
N THR A 150 -24.30 -18.61 3.45
CA THR A 150 -24.43 -17.57 4.47
C THR A 150 -23.30 -17.70 5.50
N SER A 151 -22.94 -16.57 6.13
CA SER A 151 -21.87 -16.55 7.14
C SER A 151 -22.15 -17.48 8.31
N GLY A 152 -21.14 -18.28 8.68
CA GLY A 152 -21.17 -19.12 9.87
C GLY A 152 -21.15 -18.32 11.18
N GLY A 153 -20.68 -17.07 11.13
CA GLY A 153 -20.49 -16.21 12.30
C GLY A 153 -21.78 -15.79 13.00
N PHE A 154 -21.65 -15.26 14.22
CA PHE A 154 -22.77 -14.82 15.05
C PHE A 154 -23.66 -13.76 14.38
N PHE A 155 -23.04 -12.75 13.76
CA PHE A 155 -23.73 -11.63 13.10
C PHE A 155 -24.25 -11.96 11.69
N LYS A 156 -24.04 -13.18 11.18
CA LYS A 156 -24.49 -13.63 9.84
C LYS A 156 -24.11 -12.68 8.69
N ARG A 157 -22.95 -12.01 8.82
CA ARG A 157 -22.38 -11.10 7.84
C ARG A 157 -20.87 -11.34 7.73
N GLU A 158 -20.30 -11.04 6.58
CA GLU A 158 -18.85 -10.98 6.40
C GLU A 158 -18.26 -9.89 7.31
N GLY A 159 -17.26 -10.28 8.10
CA GLY A 159 -16.63 -9.43 9.10
C GLY A 159 -15.35 -8.79 8.58
N ARG A 160 -14.31 -8.84 9.43
CA ARG A 160 -12.97 -8.41 9.05
C ARG A 160 -12.40 -9.32 7.96
N PRO A 161 -11.52 -8.80 7.09
CA PRO A 161 -10.81 -9.62 6.12
C PRO A 161 -10.07 -10.78 6.80
N LYS A 162 -10.20 -11.96 6.20
CA LYS A 162 -9.50 -13.18 6.61
C LYS A 162 -8.05 -13.13 6.12
N ASP A 163 -7.18 -13.96 6.72
CA ASP A 163 -5.75 -13.98 6.39
C ASP A 163 -5.51 -14.21 4.88
N HIS A 164 -6.30 -15.11 4.24
CA HIS A 164 -6.15 -15.37 2.80
C HIS A 164 -6.57 -14.19 1.94
N GLU A 165 -7.63 -13.47 2.32
CA GLU A 165 -8.07 -12.26 1.61
C GLU A 165 -7.00 -11.17 1.69
N VAL A 166 -6.36 -11.00 2.86
CA VAL A 166 -5.23 -10.07 3.04
C VAL A 166 -4.02 -10.48 2.20
N LEU A 167 -3.75 -11.79 2.05
CA LEU A 167 -2.70 -12.27 1.15
C LEU A 167 -3.00 -11.91 -0.30
N ILE A 168 -4.26 -12.04 -0.74
CA ILE A 168 -4.66 -11.66 -2.11
C ILE A 168 -4.59 -10.14 -2.31
N CYS A 169 -4.96 -9.32 -1.32
CA CYS A 169 -4.72 -7.86 -1.37
C CYS A 169 -3.25 -7.56 -1.67
N ARG A 170 -2.32 -8.27 -1.01
CA ARG A 170 -0.88 -8.11 -1.22
C ARG A 170 -0.42 -8.63 -2.58
N LEU A 171 -1.02 -9.71 -3.09
CA LEU A 171 -0.74 -10.24 -4.43
C LEU A 171 -1.15 -9.25 -5.53
N ILE A 172 -2.22 -8.47 -5.32
CA ILE A 172 -2.66 -7.41 -6.24
C ILE A 172 -1.79 -6.16 -6.10
N ASP A 173 -1.48 -5.73 -4.87
CA ASP A 173 -0.72 -4.50 -4.59
C ASP A 173 0.72 -4.56 -5.13
N ARG A 174 1.42 -5.66 -4.86
CA ARG A 174 2.85 -5.84 -5.17
C ARG A 174 3.22 -5.59 -6.64
N PRO A 175 2.49 -6.12 -7.65
CA PRO A 175 2.82 -5.87 -9.04
C PRO A 175 2.30 -4.52 -9.55
N LEU A 176 1.25 -3.94 -8.96
CA LEU A 176 0.73 -2.62 -9.38
C LEU A 176 1.61 -1.47 -8.88
N ARG A 177 2.04 -1.52 -7.62
CA ARG A 177 2.76 -0.43 -6.96
C ARG A 177 4.02 0.06 -7.71
N PRO A 178 4.86 -0.81 -8.30
CA PRO A 178 6.03 -0.37 -9.08
C PRO A 178 5.69 0.31 -10.41
N THR A 179 4.48 0.13 -10.94
CA THR A 179 4.06 0.72 -12.23
C THR A 179 3.53 2.14 -12.11
N MET A 180 3.28 2.58 -10.88
CA MET A 180 2.76 3.92 -10.56
C MET A 180 3.91 4.94 -10.60
N PRO A 181 3.74 6.07 -11.30
CA PRO A 181 4.77 7.10 -11.36
C PRO A 181 4.98 7.73 -9.98
N LYS A 182 6.22 8.16 -9.72
CA LYS A 182 6.54 8.95 -8.53
C LYS A 182 5.92 10.34 -8.66
N GLY A 183 5.61 11.00 -7.54
CA GLY A 183 5.05 12.34 -7.54
C GLY A 183 3.53 12.41 -7.76
N PHE A 184 2.84 11.26 -7.80
CA PHE A 184 1.39 11.18 -7.83
C PHE A 184 0.87 10.92 -6.40
N TYR A 185 0.10 11.85 -5.83
CA TYR A 185 -0.30 11.83 -4.40
C TYR A 185 -1.81 11.73 -4.19
N HIS A 186 -2.59 11.46 -5.24
CA HIS A 186 -4.02 11.22 -5.09
C HIS A 186 -4.25 9.83 -4.48
N GLU A 187 -5.01 9.79 -3.38
CA GLU A 187 -5.35 8.52 -2.74
C GLU A 187 -6.11 7.64 -3.74
N THR A 188 -5.57 6.45 -3.96
CA THR A 188 -6.11 5.49 -4.92
C THR A 188 -6.57 4.25 -4.19
N GLN A 189 -7.85 3.93 -4.33
CA GLN A 189 -8.46 2.76 -3.72
C GLN A 189 -8.85 1.75 -4.81
N ILE A 190 -8.43 0.50 -4.63
CA ILE A 190 -8.83 -0.64 -5.46
C ILE A 190 -9.68 -1.57 -4.61
N LEU A 191 -10.93 -1.80 -5.03
CA LEU A 191 -11.85 -2.73 -4.38
C LEU A 191 -12.14 -3.90 -5.33
N SER A 192 -11.76 -5.11 -4.95
CA SER A 192 -12.01 -6.34 -5.70
C SER A 192 -12.93 -7.26 -4.91
N TRP A 193 -14.04 -7.65 -5.53
CA TRP A 193 -15.10 -8.45 -4.92
C TRP A 193 -15.34 -9.71 -5.73
N VAL A 194 -15.37 -10.86 -5.06
CA VAL A 194 -15.84 -12.10 -5.70
C VAL A 194 -17.37 -12.13 -5.63
N PHE A 195 -18.01 -12.10 -6.80
CA PHE A 195 -19.48 -12.10 -6.93
C PHE A 195 -20.06 -13.48 -7.20
N SER A 196 -19.32 -14.33 -7.91
CA SER A 196 -19.68 -15.70 -8.19
C SER A 196 -18.43 -16.56 -8.12
N TYR A 197 -18.54 -17.76 -7.60
CA TYR A 197 -17.42 -18.69 -7.51
C TYR A 197 -17.91 -20.11 -7.77
N ASP A 198 -17.26 -20.79 -8.70
CA ASP A 198 -17.73 -22.07 -9.26
C ASP A 198 -17.05 -23.31 -8.67
N GLY A 199 -16.13 -23.14 -7.72
CA GLY A 199 -15.37 -24.24 -7.10
C GLY A 199 -14.21 -24.77 -7.95
N ILE A 200 -14.07 -24.33 -9.20
CA ILE A 200 -13.12 -24.89 -10.17
C ILE A 200 -12.03 -23.86 -10.54
N HIS A 201 -12.42 -22.60 -10.73
CA HIS A 201 -11.53 -21.52 -11.19
C HIS A 201 -11.18 -20.61 -10.01
N SER A 202 -9.92 -20.61 -9.59
CA SER A 202 -9.47 -19.80 -8.45
C SER A 202 -9.56 -18.28 -8.76
N PRO A 203 -10.16 -17.47 -7.86
CA PRO A 203 -10.36 -16.04 -8.09
C PRO A 203 -9.07 -15.22 -7.94
N ASP A 204 -8.02 -15.75 -7.33
CA ASP A 204 -6.82 -15.00 -6.92
C ASP A 204 -6.12 -14.32 -8.11
N CYS A 205 -5.79 -15.09 -9.14
CA CYS A 205 -5.12 -14.57 -10.35
C CYS A 205 -6.06 -13.73 -11.21
N LEU A 206 -7.35 -14.08 -11.20
CA LEU A 206 -8.39 -13.32 -11.87
C LEU A 206 -8.50 -11.91 -11.26
N ALA A 207 -8.40 -11.79 -9.94
CA ALA A 207 -8.42 -10.53 -9.21
C ALA A 207 -7.19 -9.65 -9.53
N ILE A 208 -5.99 -10.23 -9.66
CA ILE A 208 -4.80 -9.50 -10.10
C ILE A 208 -5.02 -8.90 -11.49
N THR A 209 -5.51 -9.72 -12.42
CA THR A 209 -5.79 -9.29 -13.80
C THR A 209 -6.92 -8.25 -13.84
N ALA A 210 -7.99 -8.43 -13.08
CA ALA A 210 -9.09 -7.47 -12.97
C ALA A 210 -8.63 -6.12 -12.42
N ALA A 211 -7.82 -6.10 -11.36
CA ALA A 211 -7.26 -4.88 -10.81
C ALA A 211 -6.34 -4.16 -11.80
N GLY A 212 -5.48 -4.90 -12.51
CA GLY A 212 -4.63 -4.32 -13.55
C GLY A 212 -5.40 -3.72 -14.72
N ILE A 213 -6.48 -4.38 -15.16
CA ILE A 213 -7.37 -3.85 -16.19
C ILE A 213 -8.11 -2.61 -15.69
N ALA A 214 -8.63 -2.63 -14.46
CA ALA A 214 -9.36 -1.50 -13.88
C ALA A 214 -8.48 -0.25 -13.76
N VAL A 215 -7.23 -0.39 -13.30
CA VAL A 215 -6.25 0.70 -13.28
C VAL A 215 -5.91 1.17 -14.70
N ALA A 216 -5.79 0.25 -15.65
CA ALA A 216 -5.52 0.63 -17.04
C ALA A 216 -6.68 1.43 -17.68
N LEU A 217 -7.93 1.14 -17.31
CA LEU A 217 -9.11 1.88 -17.78
C LEU A 217 -9.34 3.21 -17.07
N SER A 218 -8.82 3.40 -15.85
CA SER A 218 -9.03 4.61 -15.06
C SER A 218 -8.15 5.78 -15.50
N GLU A 219 -8.39 6.95 -14.90
CA GLU A 219 -7.57 8.16 -15.09
C GLU A 219 -6.21 8.07 -14.37
N VAL A 220 -6.03 7.07 -13.49
CA VAL A 220 -4.80 6.90 -12.69
C VAL A 220 -3.60 6.69 -13.62
N PRO A 221 -2.55 7.52 -13.51
CA PRO A 221 -1.32 7.33 -14.28
C PRO A 221 -0.67 5.97 -13.98
N ASN A 222 -0.54 5.13 -15.00
CA ASN A 222 0.19 3.88 -14.92
C ASN A 222 1.11 3.72 -16.13
N THR A 223 2.36 3.31 -15.90
CA THR A 223 3.36 3.18 -16.97
C THR A 223 3.06 2.02 -17.91
N LYS A 224 2.56 0.90 -17.37
CA LYS A 224 2.26 -0.33 -18.09
C LYS A 224 1.07 -1.05 -17.49
N ILE A 225 0.43 -1.90 -18.29
CA ILE A 225 -0.66 -2.76 -17.88
C ILE A 225 -0.07 -3.99 -17.17
N VAL A 226 -0.66 -4.35 -16.04
CA VAL A 226 -0.26 -5.50 -15.23
C VAL A 226 -1.32 -6.59 -15.35
N THR A 227 -0.90 -7.83 -15.55
CA THR A 227 -1.78 -9.01 -15.51
C THR A 227 -1.12 -10.12 -14.69
N GLY A 228 -1.93 -11.08 -14.21
CA GLY A 228 -1.47 -12.16 -13.35
C GLY A 228 -1.99 -13.53 -13.77
N VAL A 229 -1.14 -14.54 -13.69
CA VAL A 229 -1.45 -15.94 -14.02
C VAL A 229 -0.88 -16.88 -12.96
N ARG A 230 -1.49 -18.07 -12.81
CA ARG A 230 -0.94 -19.18 -12.03
C ARG A 230 -0.36 -20.21 -12.99
N VAL A 231 0.80 -20.78 -12.67
CA VAL A 231 1.42 -21.88 -13.41
C VAL A 231 1.54 -23.07 -12.48
N GLY A 232 0.96 -24.19 -12.91
CA GLY A 232 1.08 -25.49 -12.26
C GLY A 232 1.96 -26.45 -13.05
N LEU A 233 2.48 -27.47 -12.39
CA LEU A 233 3.20 -28.59 -12.98
C LEU A 233 2.45 -29.88 -12.66
N VAL A 234 1.62 -30.34 -13.60
CA VAL A 234 0.81 -31.56 -13.47
C VAL A 234 1.51 -32.68 -14.23
N GLY A 235 2.10 -33.62 -13.48
CA GLY A 235 3.05 -34.59 -14.06
C GLY A 235 4.26 -33.86 -14.65
N ASP A 236 4.51 -34.02 -15.95
CA ASP A 236 5.59 -33.32 -16.66
C ASP A 236 5.09 -32.17 -17.56
N LYS A 237 3.84 -31.72 -17.39
CA LYS A 237 3.26 -30.64 -18.21
C LYS A 237 2.98 -29.39 -17.38
N PHE A 238 3.43 -28.25 -17.90
CA PHE A 238 3.08 -26.95 -17.36
C PHE A 238 1.69 -26.53 -17.83
N VAL A 239 0.83 -26.14 -16.88
CA VAL A 239 -0.53 -25.68 -17.15
C VAL A 239 -0.67 -24.24 -16.67
N VAL A 240 -1.17 -23.35 -17.53
CA VAL A 240 -1.47 -21.96 -17.20
C VAL A 240 -2.92 -21.88 -16.69
N ASN A 241 -3.11 -21.20 -15.57
CA ASN A 241 -4.35 -21.13 -14.81
C ASN A 241 -5.00 -22.52 -14.61
N PRO A 242 -4.28 -23.45 -13.96
CA PRO A 242 -4.82 -24.76 -13.62
C PRO A 242 -6.05 -24.62 -12.72
N THR A 243 -7.00 -25.54 -12.90
CA THR A 243 -8.19 -25.66 -12.04
C THR A 243 -7.83 -26.12 -10.63
N THR A 244 -8.73 -25.91 -9.67
CA THR A 244 -8.54 -26.40 -8.28
C THR A 244 -8.20 -27.90 -8.25
N LYS A 245 -8.85 -28.71 -9.10
CA LYS A 245 -8.60 -30.16 -9.20
C LYS A 245 -7.23 -30.51 -9.78
N GLU A 246 -6.80 -29.78 -10.81
CA GLU A 246 -5.46 -29.97 -11.38
C GLU A 246 -4.38 -29.58 -10.38
N MET A 247 -4.62 -28.52 -9.60
CA MET A 247 -3.71 -28.05 -8.56
C MET A 247 -3.49 -29.06 -7.43
N GLU A 248 -4.48 -29.90 -7.09
CA GLU A 248 -4.30 -30.98 -6.12
C GLU A 248 -3.23 -32.00 -6.54
N SER A 249 -3.03 -32.16 -7.86
CA SER A 249 -2.02 -33.04 -8.45
C SER A 249 -0.72 -32.31 -8.87
N SER A 250 -0.64 -31.01 -8.63
CA SER A 250 0.46 -30.17 -9.10
C SER A 250 1.65 -30.21 -8.13
N GLU A 251 2.87 -30.35 -8.65
CA GLU A 251 4.11 -30.26 -7.86
C GLU A 251 4.62 -28.82 -7.71
N LEU A 252 4.01 -27.88 -8.43
CA LEU A 252 4.36 -26.46 -8.48
C LEU A 252 3.09 -25.61 -8.36
N ASP A 253 3.10 -24.59 -7.51
CA ASP A 253 2.08 -23.54 -7.48
C ASP A 253 2.80 -22.20 -7.56
N LEU A 254 2.77 -21.58 -8.75
CA LEU A 254 3.49 -20.35 -9.02
C LEU A 254 2.57 -19.28 -9.58
N ILE A 255 2.30 -18.24 -8.79
CA ILE A 255 1.61 -17.03 -9.24
C ILE A 255 2.65 -16.05 -9.77
N LEU A 256 2.43 -15.60 -10.99
CA LEU A 256 3.29 -14.66 -11.72
C LEU A 256 2.45 -13.45 -12.10
N ALA A 257 2.95 -12.25 -11.82
CA ALA A 257 2.34 -11.02 -12.30
C ALA A 257 3.40 -10.10 -12.92
N GLY A 258 3.02 -9.45 -14.02
CA GLY A 258 3.95 -8.66 -14.80
C GLY A 258 3.29 -7.85 -15.90
N THR A 259 4.16 -7.30 -16.74
CA THR A 259 3.82 -6.49 -17.93
C THR A 259 4.11 -7.30 -19.20
N ASP A 260 3.85 -6.69 -20.36
CA ASP A 260 4.27 -7.19 -21.67
C ASP A 260 5.78 -7.50 -21.78
N SER A 261 6.60 -6.74 -21.04
CA SER A 261 8.06 -6.76 -21.19
C SER A 261 8.80 -7.42 -20.04
N ALA A 262 8.23 -7.43 -18.83
CA ALA A 262 8.95 -7.78 -17.61
C ALA A 262 8.02 -8.32 -16.53
N ILE A 263 8.53 -9.28 -15.76
CA ILE A 263 7.89 -9.84 -14.57
C ILE A 263 8.14 -8.90 -13.39
N LEU A 264 7.09 -8.59 -12.64
CA LEU A 264 7.15 -7.67 -11.49
C LEU A 264 7.06 -8.42 -10.15
N MET A 265 6.28 -9.51 -10.12
CA MET A 265 6.01 -10.26 -8.89
C MET A 265 5.93 -11.75 -9.20
N ILE A 266 6.54 -12.53 -8.30
CA ILE A 266 6.45 -13.99 -8.26
C ILE A 266 6.12 -14.36 -6.82
N GLU A 267 5.14 -15.24 -6.63
CA GLU A 267 4.79 -15.87 -5.35
C GLU A 267 4.48 -17.34 -5.63
N GLY A 268 4.97 -18.24 -4.80
CA GLY A 268 4.66 -19.65 -5.00
C GLY A 268 5.42 -20.59 -4.08
N TYR A 269 5.06 -21.86 -4.16
CA TYR A 269 5.75 -22.96 -3.51
C TYR A 269 5.87 -24.14 -4.48
N CYS A 270 6.82 -25.03 -4.22
CA CYS A 270 7.03 -26.22 -5.02
C CYS A 270 7.55 -27.37 -4.17
N ASN A 271 7.33 -28.59 -4.64
CA ASN A 271 7.85 -29.80 -4.01
C ASN A 271 9.25 -30.15 -4.58
N PHE A 272 10.29 -29.45 -4.11
CA PHE A 272 11.69 -29.70 -4.48
C PHE A 272 11.95 -29.76 -6.01
N VAL A 273 11.30 -28.88 -6.77
CA VAL A 273 11.49 -28.77 -8.22
C VAL A 273 12.86 -28.15 -8.54
N THR A 274 13.52 -28.64 -9.60
CA THR A 274 14.83 -28.13 -10.09
C THR A 274 14.74 -26.68 -10.58
N GLU A 275 15.83 -25.93 -10.51
CA GLU A 275 15.89 -24.54 -10.99
C GLU A 275 15.54 -24.41 -12.48
N GLU A 276 15.92 -25.40 -13.31
CA GLU A 276 15.60 -25.42 -14.75
C GLU A 276 14.10 -25.48 -15.00
N LYS A 277 13.39 -26.42 -14.37
CA LYS A 277 11.92 -26.50 -14.43
C LYS A 277 11.25 -25.23 -13.89
N LEU A 278 11.80 -24.62 -12.84
CA LEU A 278 11.27 -23.36 -12.30
C LEU A 278 11.42 -22.20 -13.31
N LEU A 279 12.56 -22.07 -13.96
CA LEU A 279 12.79 -21.06 -15.01
C LEU A 279 11.84 -21.27 -16.20
N GLN A 280 11.65 -22.52 -16.64
CA GLN A 280 10.68 -22.85 -17.69
C GLN A 280 9.25 -22.44 -17.31
N ALA A 281 8.83 -22.68 -16.06
CA ALA A 281 7.51 -22.26 -15.57
C ALA A 281 7.35 -20.73 -15.61
N ILE A 282 8.39 -20.01 -15.22
CA ILE A 282 8.42 -18.53 -15.24
C ILE A 282 8.30 -18.01 -16.69
N GLU A 283 9.02 -18.61 -17.63
CA GLU A 283 8.96 -18.24 -19.05
C GLU A 283 7.57 -18.47 -19.65
N ILE A 284 6.99 -19.65 -19.42
CA ILE A 284 5.63 -19.99 -19.90
C ILE A 284 4.59 -19.03 -19.30
N GLY A 285 4.68 -18.75 -18.01
CA GLY A 285 3.77 -17.80 -17.36
C GLY A 285 3.94 -16.37 -17.89
N HIS A 286 5.18 -15.92 -18.15
CA HIS A 286 5.41 -14.59 -18.72
C HIS A 286 4.88 -14.45 -20.16
N VAL A 287 4.98 -15.50 -20.98
CA VAL A 287 4.35 -15.52 -22.31
C VAL A 287 2.83 -15.36 -22.20
N ALA A 288 2.19 -16.06 -21.25
CA ALA A 288 0.75 -15.90 -21.02
C ALA A 288 0.39 -14.48 -20.55
N VAL A 289 1.12 -13.93 -19.57
CA VAL A 289 0.95 -12.54 -19.10
C VAL A 289 1.07 -11.55 -20.25
N ARG A 290 2.08 -11.70 -21.13
CA ARG A 290 2.27 -10.83 -22.29
C ARG A 290 1.06 -10.86 -23.22
N ASN A 291 0.55 -12.04 -23.55
CA ASN A 291 -0.59 -12.18 -24.45
C ASN A 291 -1.84 -11.49 -23.89
N ILE A 292 -2.10 -11.66 -22.58
CA ILE A 292 -3.22 -10.98 -21.91
C ILE A 292 -3.00 -9.45 -21.93
N CYS A 293 -1.80 -8.97 -21.60
CA CYS A 293 -1.48 -7.53 -21.62
C CYS A 293 -1.75 -6.88 -22.99
N LEU A 294 -1.39 -7.55 -24.09
CA LEU A 294 -1.60 -7.03 -25.45
C LEU A 294 -3.09 -6.89 -25.78
N GLU A 295 -3.89 -7.90 -25.47
CA GLU A 295 -5.35 -7.85 -25.68
C GLU A 295 -6.00 -6.75 -24.82
N VAL A 296 -5.59 -6.63 -23.55
CA VAL A 296 -6.06 -5.54 -22.66
C VAL A 296 -5.67 -4.18 -23.21
N GLU A 297 -4.47 -4.02 -23.79
CA GLU A 297 -4.05 -2.75 -24.38
C GLU A 297 -4.96 -2.34 -25.55
N THR A 298 -5.35 -3.30 -26.41
CA THR A 298 -6.31 -3.02 -27.48
C THR A 298 -7.70 -2.66 -26.95
N PHE A 299 -8.09 -3.22 -25.81
CA PHE A 299 -9.35 -2.92 -25.14
C PHE A 299 -9.34 -1.52 -24.50
N VAL A 300 -8.28 -1.19 -23.77
CA VAL A 300 -8.09 0.12 -23.13
C VAL A 300 -8.05 1.24 -24.16
N LYS A 301 -7.46 1.02 -25.35
CA LYS A 301 -7.50 2.00 -26.45
C LYS A 301 -8.92 2.32 -26.95
N LYS A 302 -9.90 1.43 -26.73
CA LYS A 302 -11.28 1.62 -27.18
C LYS A 302 -12.16 2.32 -26.13
N CYS A 303 -11.98 2.00 -24.84
CA CYS A 303 -12.88 2.44 -23.78
C CYS A 303 -12.20 3.02 -22.52
N GLY A 304 -10.87 3.17 -22.53
CA GLY A 304 -10.12 3.74 -21.42
C GLY A 304 -10.25 5.26 -21.34
N LYS A 305 -10.19 5.79 -20.11
CA LYS A 305 -10.20 7.22 -19.85
C LYS A 305 -8.81 7.85 -20.07
N PRO A 306 -8.73 9.16 -20.35
CA PRO A 306 -7.45 9.87 -20.44
C PRO A 306 -6.72 9.84 -19.10
N LYS A 307 -5.39 9.69 -19.13
CA LYS A 307 -4.55 9.60 -17.93
C LYS A 307 -4.24 10.99 -17.38
N MET A 308 -4.28 11.13 -16.06
CA MET A 308 -4.02 12.39 -15.34
C MET A 308 -2.52 12.63 -15.17
N LEU A 309 -1.79 12.77 -16.28
CA LEU A 309 -0.34 12.97 -16.25
C LEU A 309 0.07 14.33 -15.65
N ASP A 310 -0.80 15.33 -15.77
CA ASP A 310 -0.54 16.70 -15.28
C ASP A 310 -0.54 16.81 -13.75
N ALA A 311 -1.16 15.85 -13.05
CA ALA A 311 -1.15 15.80 -11.59
C ALA A 311 0.16 15.27 -10.99
N ILE A 312 1.11 14.82 -11.83
CA ILE A 312 2.40 14.32 -11.38
C ILE A 312 3.31 15.50 -11.01
N LYS A 313 3.61 15.65 -9.72
CA LYS A 313 4.50 16.69 -9.19
C LYS A 313 5.87 16.09 -8.90
N MET A 314 6.86 16.41 -9.74
CA MET A 314 8.25 16.00 -9.55
C MET A 314 9.09 17.15 -8.98
N PRO A 315 10.10 16.85 -8.13
CA PRO A 315 11.01 17.87 -7.64
C PRO A 315 11.80 18.54 -8.76
N PRO A 316 12.15 19.84 -8.62
CA PRO A 316 12.91 20.58 -9.63
C PRO A 316 14.31 19.98 -9.83
N SER A 317 14.78 19.98 -11.09
CA SER A 317 16.06 19.34 -11.47
C SER A 317 17.29 19.95 -10.79
N GLU A 318 17.22 21.23 -10.42
CA GLU A 318 18.29 21.96 -9.72
C GLU A 318 18.53 21.42 -8.32
N LEU A 319 17.47 20.99 -7.63
CA LEU A 319 17.54 20.43 -6.28
C LEU A 319 18.43 19.18 -6.24
N TYR A 320 18.39 18.35 -7.29
CA TYR A 320 19.26 17.17 -7.39
C TYR A 320 20.75 17.55 -7.41
N LYS A 321 21.12 18.62 -8.11
CA LYS A 321 22.51 19.09 -8.17
C LYS A 321 22.95 19.63 -6.81
N HIS A 322 22.12 20.47 -6.19
CA HIS A 322 22.42 21.05 -4.87
C HIS A 322 22.58 19.97 -3.80
N VAL A 323 21.69 18.98 -3.77
CA VAL A 323 21.79 17.86 -2.83
C VAL A 323 23.03 17.00 -3.11
N GLU A 324 23.37 16.74 -4.38
CA GLU A 324 24.61 16.02 -4.73
C GLU A 324 25.85 16.80 -4.24
N ASP A 325 25.93 18.10 -4.50
CA ASP A 325 27.08 18.94 -4.14
C ASP A 325 27.28 19.04 -2.61
N ILE A 326 26.21 19.18 -1.85
CA ILE A 326 26.26 19.27 -0.38
C ILE A 326 26.61 17.92 0.24
N SER A 327 25.95 16.85 -0.21
CA SER A 327 25.98 15.57 0.51
C SER A 327 27.12 14.64 0.09
N GLN A 328 27.70 14.79 -1.11
CA GLN A 328 28.58 13.78 -1.71
C GLN A 328 29.72 13.31 -0.79
N TYR A 329 30.43 14.23 -0.13
CA TYR A 329 31.59 13.88 0.70
C TYR A 329 31.20 13.15 1.99
N GLU A 330 30.21 13.67 2.72
CA GLU A 330 29.74 13.06 3.97
C GLU A 330 28.99 11.75 3.71
N LEU A 331 28.22 11.68 2.62
CA LEU A 331 27.46 10.51 2.23
C LEU A 331 28.37 9.30 1.95
N VAL A 332 29.51 9.51 1.28
CA VAL A 332 30.50 8.44 1.05
C VAL A 332 31.01 7.87 2.37
N LYS A 333 31.30 8.74 3.36
CA LYS A 333 31.74 8.30 4.70
C LYS A 333 30.62 7.55 5.44
N ALA A 334 29.40 8.11 5.45
CA ALA A 334 28.26 7.51 6.12
C ALA A 334 27.93 6.12 5.56
N LEU A 335 27.95 5.94 4.23
CA LEU A 335 27.69 4.66 3.58
C LEU A 335 28.81 3.62 3.77
N GLN A 336 29.99 4.00 4.27
CA GLN A 336 31.08 3.07 4.61
C GLN A 336 30.95 2.47 6.01
N ILE A 337 30.04 2.99 6.83
CA ILE A 337 29.78 2.47 8.17
C ILE A 337 29.12 1.09 8.05
N ARG A 338 29.77 0.08 8.62
CA ARG A 338 29.32 -1.33 8.51
C ARG A 338 28.03 -1.61 9.27
N ARG A 339 27.96 -1.19 10.54
CA ARG A 339 26.82 -1.44 11.44
C ARG A 339 25.60 -0.59 11.07
N LYS A 340 24.39 -1.16 11.09
CA LYS A 340 23.15 -0.47 10.68
C LYS A 340 22.82 0.74 11.55
N ILE A 341 22.85 0.60 12.88
CA ILE A 341 22.39 1.68 13.79
C ILE A 341 23.27 2.95 13.65
N PRO A 342 24.61 2.86 13.73
CA PRO A 342 25.45 4.04 13.53
C PRO A 342 25.34 4.61 12.11
N ARG A 343 25.18 3.76 11.09
CA ARG A 343 24.96 4.20 9.71
C ARG A 343 23.65 4.98 9.58
N ARG A 344 22.56 4.47 10.15
CA ARG A 344 21.25 5.13 10.13
C ARG A 344 21.33 6.50 10.81
N LYS A 345 21.94 6.59 12.00
CA LYS A 345 22.15 7.87 12.70
C LYS A 345 22.96 8.87 11.88
N ALA A 346 24.04 8.42 11.24
CA ALA A 346 24.87 9.30 10.40
C ALA A 346 24.12 9.79 9.15
N LEU A 347 23.27 8.94 8.55
CA LEU A 347 22.43 9.33 7.42
C LEU A 347 21.33 10.31 7.82
N SER A 348 20.65 10.08 8.95
CA SER A 348 19.63 11.01 9.47
C SER A 348 20.23 12.37 9.82
N ALA A 349 21.40 12.40 10.48
CA ALA A 349 22.08 13.66 10.77
C ALA A 349 22.53 14.39 9.49
N LEU A 350 22.90 13.66 8.43
CA LEU A 350 23.22 14.26 7.13
C LEU A 350 21.97 14.80 6.43
N GLU A 351 20.87 14.05 6.50
CA GLU A 351 19.57 14.47 5.97
C GLU A 351 19.08 15.76 6.63
N GLU A 352 19.11 15.83 7.96
CA GLU A 352 18.77 17.04 8.73
C GLU A 352 19.64 18.24 8.33
N LYS A 353 20.96 18.05 8.19
CA LYS A 353 21.85 19.12 7.71
C LYS A 353 21.48 19.60 6.31
N VAL A 354 21.18 18.68 5.38
CA VAL A 354 20.81 19.02 4.01
C VAL A 354 19.48 19.78 3.98
N ILE A 355 18.52 19.37 4.81
CA ILE A 355 17.25 20.09 5.00
C ILE A 355 17.53 21.51 5.48
N CYS A 356 18.22 21.69 6.62
CA CYS A 356 18.54 23.03 7.15
C CYS A 356 19.26 23.93 6.14
N ILE A 357 20.18 23.39 5.34
CA ILE A 357 20.90 24.18 4.32
C ILE A 357 19.96 24.68 3.21
N LEU A 358 19.06 23.82 2.75
CA LEU A 358 18.21 24.10 1.59
C LEU A 358 16.91 24.82 1.95
N THR A 359 16.42 24.70 3.18
CA THR A 359 15.18 25.36 3.64
C THR A 359 15.44 26.67 4.37
N GLU A 360 16.47 26.76 5.23
CA GLU A 360 16.65 27.91 6.14
C GLU A 360 17.74 28.89 5.70
N SER A 361 18.87 28.40 5.19
CA SER A 361 20.06 29.24 4.94
C SER A 361 20.26 29.68 3.49
N GLY A 362 19.51 29.10 2.56
CA GLY A 362 19.59 29.39 1.13
C GLY A 362 20.86 28.83 0.48
N TYR A 363 20.72 28.21 -0.68
CA TYR A 363 21.87 27.65 -1.41
C TYR A 363 22.70 28.75 -2.08
N VAL A 364 23.90 29.01 -1.57
CA VAL A 364 24.88 29.86 -2.27
C VAL A 364 25.76 28.98 -3.15
N LEU A 365 25.56 29.08 -4.46
CA LEU A 365 26.38 28.41 -5.48
C LEU A 365 27.85 28.81 -5.28
N LYS A 366 28.76 27.84 -5.11
CA LYS A 366 30.19 28.10 -4.88
C LYS A 366 30.95 28.68 -6.08
N ASP A 367 30.30 28.89 -7.23
CA ASP A 367 30.91 29.42 -8.45
C ASP A 367 30.39 30.82 -8.84
N ARG A 368 30.24 31.74 -7.88
CA ARG A 368 30.32 33.18 -8.19
C ARG A 368 31.70 33.69 -7.80
N VAL A 369 32.55 33.83 -8.80
CA VAL A 369 33.72 34.72 -8.73
C VAL A 369 33.21 36.11 -8.33
N PRO A 370 33.78 36.77 -7.30
CA PRO A 370 33.29 38.07 -6.86
C PRO A 370 33.69 39.13 -7.89
N GLY A 371 32.72 39.56 -8.71
CA GLY A 371 32.92 40.67 -9.63
C GLY A 371 31.77 40.85 -10.62
N ILE A 372 31.10 42.00 -10.47
CA ILE A 372 30.33 42.75 -11.47
C ILE A 372 28.79 42.65 -11.39
N ALA A 373 28.27 43.73 -10.78
CA ALA A 373 27.10 44.55 -11.12
C ALA A 373 25.67 44.10 -10.79
N GLU A 374 25.13 44.90 -9.87
CA GLU A 374 23.76 45.37 -9.72
C GLU A 374 22.96 45.52 -11.03
N GLY A 375 21.64 45.31 -10.92
CA GLY A 375 20.65 45.80 -11.86
C GLY A 375 19.78 44.70 -12.43
N LEU A 376 18.59 44.52 -11.84
CA LEU A 376 17.30 44.32 -12.52
C LEU A 376 16.25 43.98 -11.45
N ILE A 377 15.60 45.04 -10.96
CA ILE A 377 14.31 44.96 -10.28
C ILE A 377 13.31 44.66 -11.38
N ASP A 378 12.65 43.51 -11.32
CA ASP A 378 11.45 43.25 -12.11
C ASP A 378 10.26 43.15 -11.16
N ASN A 379 9.31 44.05 -11.37
CA ASN A 379 8.09 44.21 -10.61
C ASN A 379 7.09 43.16 -11.08
N CYS A 380 6.61 42.32 -10.18
CA CYS A 380 5.36 41.59 -10.36
C CYS A 380 4.57 41.68 -9.06
N ASP A 381 3.62 42.61 -9.03
CA ASP A 381 2.48 42.59 -8.13
C ASP A 381 1.80 41.21 -8.22
N ASP A 382 1.57 40.55 -7.09
CA ASP A 382 0.32 39.82 -6.95
C ASP A 382 -0.13 39.79 -5.50
N LYS A 383 -1.36 40.27 -5.31
CA LYS A 383 -2.08 40.33 -4.05
C LYS A 383 -2.69 38.96 -3.82
N ASN A 384 -2.46 38.34 -2.67
CA ASN A 384 -3.43 37.45 -2.06
C ASN A 384 -3.33 37.60 -0.54
N GLU A 385 -4.42 38.13 0.01
CA GLU A 385 -4.71 38.23 1.43
C GLU A 385 -5.30 36.87 1.85
N ASP A 386 -4.55 36.09 2.63
CA ASP A 386 -5.12 34.99 3.39
C ASP A 386 -5.35 35.49 4.82
N GLU A 387 -6.62 35.76 5.13
CA GLU A 387 -7.14 36.05 6.47
C GLU A 387 -7.31 34.73 7.23
N ASP A 388 -6.48 34.49 8.25
CA ASP A 388 -6.75 33.47 9.27
C ASP A 388 -6.83 34.15 10.65
N GLU A 389 -8.07 34.22 11.14
CA GLU A 389 -8.61 34.05 12.50
C GLU A 389 -7.84 34.58 13.72
N ASP A 390 -8.53 35.38 14.55
CA ASP A 390 -8.76 35.03 15.96
C ASP A 390 -9.82 35.95 16.61
N GLU A 391 -10.88 35.34 17.15
CA GLU A 391 -11.85 35.97 18.05
C GLU A 391 -11.18 36.28 19.40
N GLU A 392 -11.10 37.56 19.80
CA GLU A 392 -10.84 37.94 21.19
C GLU A 392 -12.02 38.67 21.84
N VAL A 393 -12.30 38.23 23.07
CA VAL A 393 -13.39 38.60 23.94
C VAL A 393 -13.27 40.05 24.42
N VAL A 394 -14.35 40.83 24.29
CA VAL A 394 -14.46 42.20 24.81
C VAL A 394 -14.50 42.18 26.35
N LEU A 395 -13.54 42.87 26.98
CA LEU A 395 -13.63 43.36 28.36
C LEU A 395 -13.08 44.80 28.44
N ASP A 396 -13.79 45.63 29.21
CA ASP A 396 -13.73 47.09 29.26
C ASP A 396 -12.36 47.72 29.61
N GLY A 397 -12.02 48.79 28.87
CA GLY A 397 -11.53 50.08 29.37
C GLY A 397 -10.15 50.19 30.04
N GLU A 398 -9.18 50.76 29.33
CA GLU A 398 -8.43 51.97 29.72
C GLU A 398 -7.53 52.40 28.54
N VAL A 399 -7.50 53.71 28.27
CA VAL A 399 -6.69 54.34 27.21
C VAL A 399 -5.33 54.68 27.80
N ASP A 400 -4.25 54.11 27.26
CA ASP A 400 -2.89 54.54 27.55
C ASP A 400 -2.14 54.78 26.23
N GLU A 401 -1.78 56.04 25.99
CA GLU A 401 -0.97 56.50 24.86
C GLU A 401 0.52 56.28 25.20
N GLY A 402 1.19 55.32 24.55
CA GLY A 402 2.65 55.22 24.68
C GLY A 402 3.29 53.96 24.10
N ASP A 403 4.06 54.15 23.01
CA ASP A 403 5.10 53.29 22.46
C ASP A 403 4.71 51.91 21.91
N VAL A 404 4.19 51.91 20.67
CA VAL A 404 4.17 50.74 19.79
C VAL A 404 5.61 50.34 19.45
N HIS A 405 6.15 49.36 20.19
CA HIS A 405 7.34 48.64 19.80
C HIS A 405 7.00 47.78 18.57
N ILE A 406 7.26 48.30 17.37
CA ILE A 406 7.28 47.48 16.15
C ILE A 406 8.41 46.46 16.32
N LYS A 407 8.09 45.23 16.72
CA LYS A 407 9.04 44.12 16.62
C LYS A 407 9.44 44.02 15.15
N PRO A 408 10.74 44.02 14.79
CA PRO A 408 11.12 43.83 13.41
C PRO A 408 10.55 42.49 12.97
N ASN A 409 9.65 42.53 11.99
CA ASN A 409 9.15 41.32 11.36
C ASN A 409 10.39 40.63 10.77
N THR A 410 10.86 39.56 11.40
CA THR A 410 11.95 38.77 10.87
C THR A 410 11.42 38.18 9.58
N TRP A 411 11.80 38.78 8.46
CA TRP A 411 11.49 38.26 7.13
C TRP A 411 12.13 36.87 7.07
N LYS A 412 11.33 35.83 7.29
CA LYS A 412 11.80 34.46 7.04
C LYS A 412 11.90 34.38 5.52
N PRO A 413 13.09 34.14 4.95
CA PRO A 413 13.18 33.89 3.52
C PRO A 413 12.23 32.73 3.20
N LEU A 414 11.37 32.91 2.19
CA LEU A 414 10.55 31.81 1.69
C LEU A 414 11.49 30.64 1.37
N PRO A 415 11.22 29.44 1.90
CA PRO A 415 12.09 28.30 1.65
C PRO A 415 12.15 28.05 0.15
N LEU A 416 13.37 27.96 -0.40
CA LEU A 416 13.60 27.73 -1.83
C LEU A 416 13.01 26.39 -2.31
N PHE A 417 12.89 25.42 -1.41
CA PHE A 417 12.37 24.08 -1.68
C PHE A 417 11.56 23.56 -0.50
N THR A 418 10.56 22.71 -0.77
CA THR A 418 9.79 22.06 0.29
C THR A 418 10.61 20.98 0.99
N GLU A 419 10.37 20.76 2.29
CA GLU A 419 11.07 19.72 3.05
C GLU A 419 10.87 18.32 2.44
N VAL A 420 9.66 18.05 1.94
CA VAL A 420 9.30 16.77 1.32
C VAL A 420 10.13 16.53 0.06
N ASP A 421 10.25 17.54 -0.80
CA ASP A 421 11.05 17.43 -2.02
C ASP A 421 12.53 17.19 -1.68
N VAL A 422 13.07 17.87 -0.67
CA VAL A 422 14.45 17.67 -0.21
C VAL A 422 14.66 16.22 0.28
N LYS A 423 13.74 15.69 1.09
CA LYS A 423 13.79 14.30 1.58
C LYS A 423 13.72 13.29 0.44
N LEU A 424 12.83 13.50 -0.52
CA LEU A 424 12.66 12.63 -1.69
C LEU A 424 13.95 12.62 -2.53
N VAL A 425 14.48 13.80 -2.87
CA VAL A 425 15.72 13.93 -3.64
C VAL A 425 16.91 13.34 -2.89
N PHE A 426 17.05 13.58 -1.59
CA PHE A 426 18.12 13.02 -0.77
C PHE A 426 18.10 11.48 -0.77
N LYS A 427 16.92 10.87 -0.66
CA LYS A 427 16.73 9.42 -0.75
C LYS A 427 17.14 8.88 -2.13
N GLU A 428 16.78 9.56 -3.21
CA GLU A 428 17.16 9.18 -4.57
C GLU A 428 18.67 9.28 -4.84
N VAL A 429 19.27 10.41 -4.46
CA VAL A 429 20.71 10.64 -4.56
C VAL A 429 21.47 9.58 -3.76
N THR A 430 21.04 9.31 -2.52
CA THR A 430 21.61 8.25 -1.68
C THR A 430 21.55 6.88 -2.36
N SER A 431 20.40 6.53 -2.95
CA SER A 431 20.22 5.28 -3.70
C SER A 431 21.16 5.20 -4.92
N LYS A 432 21.26 6.28 -5.70
CA LYS A 432 22.15 6.40 -6.87
C LYS A 432 23.62 6.20 -6.48
N PHE A 433 24.07 6.82 -5.40
CA PHE A 433 25.43 6.66 -4.88
C PHE A 433 25.70 5.22 -4.41
N LEU A 434 24.77 4.62 -3.66
CA LEU A 434 24.91 3.23 -3.20
C LEU A 434 25.00 2.26 -4.38
N ARG A 435 24.15 2.42 -5.40
CA ARG A 435 24.16 1.59 -6.61
C ARG A 435 25.46 1.76 -7.39
N LYS A 436 25.92 3.00 -7.62
CA LYS A 436 27.19 3.29 -8.30
C LYS A 436 28.38 2.63 -7.60
N ARG A 437 28.39 2.65 -6.26
CA ARG A 437 29.43 2.01 -5.46
C ARG A 437 29.44 0.48 -5.59
N ILE A 438 28.27 -0.16 -5.55
CA ILE A 438 28.21 -1.63 -5.68
C ILE A 438 28.65 -2.07 -7.08
N VAL A 439 28.17 -1.38 -8.13
CA VAL A 439 28.48 -1.72 -9.52
C VAL A 439 29.96 -1.47 -9.86
N LYS A 440 30.53 -0.33 -9.45
CA LYS A 440 31.93 0.01 -9.78
C LYS A 440 32.95 -0.56 -8.80
N GLY A 441 32.62 -0.56 -7.50
CA GLY A 441 33.53 -0.92 -6.43
C GLY A 441 33.45 -2.38 -5.98
N GLY A 442 32.46 -3.14 -6.47
CA GLY A 442 32.30 -4.58 -6.16
C GLY A 442 32.04 -4.91 -4.69
N ARG A 443 31.82 -3.88 -3.84
CA ARG A 443 31.63 -4.03 -2.40
C ARG A 443 30.33 -3.38 -1.94
N ARG A 444 29.63 -4.08 -1.05
CA ARG A 444 28.40 -3.64 -0.39
C ARG A 444 28.70 -2.65 0.75
N SER A 445 27.66 -2.05 1.31
CA SER A 445 27.76 -1.09 2.42
C SER A 445 28.41 -1.67 3.69
N ASP A 446 28.26 -2.97 3.94
CA ASP A 446 28.90 -3.67 5.05
C ASP A 446 30.29 -4.25 4.71
N GLY A 447 30.79 -4.00 3.50
CA GLY A 447 32.11 -4.43 3.04
C GLY A 447 32.14 -5.78 2.35
N ARG A 448 31.01 -6.51 2.29
CA ARG A 448 30.91 -7.83 1.68
C ARG A 448 30.94 -7.79 0.15
N GLY A 449 31.37 -8.89 -0.45
CA GLY A 449 31.19 -9.15 -1.89
C GLY A 449 29.72 -9.41 -2.27
N PRO A 450 29.39 -9.45 -3.58
CA PRO A 450 28.03 -9.73 -4.05
C PRO A 450 27.56 -11.16 -3.72
N LEU A 451 28.47 -12.14 -3.69
CA LEU A 451 28.19 -13.56 -3.41
C LEU A 451 28.33 -13.94 -1.93
N GLU A 452 28.77 -13.02 -1.08
CA GLU A 452 29.12 -13.32 0.31
C GLU A 452 27.93 -13.18 1.26
N VAL A 453 27.67 -14.22 2.04
CA VAL A 453 26.60 -14.26 3.05
C VAL A 453 27.10 -13.69 4.39
N ARG A 454 26.23 -13.06 5.18
CA ARG A 454 26.57 -12.59 6.55
C ARG A 454 26.84 -13.79 7.46
N SER A 455 27.61 -13.58 8.52
CA SER A 455 27.83 -14.59 9.57
C SER A 455 26.51 -15.16 10.09
N ILE A 456 26.43 -16.48 10.17
CA ILE A 456 25.26 -17.22 10.66
C ILE A 456 25.61 -17.81 12.03
N CYS A 457 24.71 -17.61 12.99
CA CYS A 457 24.75 -18.25 14.29
C CYS A 457 23.37 -18.83 14.58
N SER A 458 23.32 -20.10 14.97
CA SER A 458 22.09 -20.81 15.27
C SER A 458 22.21 -21.57 16.59
N GLN A 459 21.18 -21.47 17.42
CA GLN A 459 21.08 -22.20 18.68
C GLN A 459 19.69 -22.82 18.81
N CYS A 460 19.62 -24.07 19.26
CA CYS A 460 18.37 -24.76 19.55
C CYS A 460 18.15 -24.88 21.06
N GLY A 461 16.90 -25.06 21.49
CA GLY A 461 16.55 -25.30 22.89
C GLY A 461 16.68 -24.07 23.79
N LEU A 462 16.50 -22.87 23.24
CA LEU A 462 16.60 -21.62 24.01
C LEU A 462 15.50 -21.50 25.07
N LEU A 463 14.28 -21.91 24.74
CA LEU A 463 13.11 -21.80 25.63
C LEU A 463 12.86 -23.14 26.33
N PRO A 464 12.90 -23.20 27.68
CA PRO A 464 12.85 -24.45 28.42
C PRO A 464 11.48 -25.14 28.44
N ARG A 465 10.40 -24.41 28.11
CA ARG A 465 9.02 -24.93 28.15
C ARG A 465 8.40 -25.19 26.78
N ALA A 466 8.99 -24.67 25.71
CA ALA A 466 8.49 -24.90 24.37
C ALA A 466 8.82 -26.35 23.93
N HIS A 467 7.97 -26.95 23.10
CA HIS A 467 8.27 -28.27 22.52
C HIS A 467 9.52 -28.21 21.64
N GLY A 468 9.68 -27.12 20.88
CA GLY A 468 10.91 -26.79 20.17
C GLY A 468 11.14 -25.29 20.14
N SER A 469 12.39 -24.87 20.19
CA SER A 469 12.77 -23.46 19.98
C SER A 469 14.11 -23.36 19.29
N ALA A 470 14.25 -22.37 18.42
CA ALA A 470 15.48 -22.07 17.70
C ALA A 470 15.69 -20.56 17.59
N LEU A 471 16.90 -20.11 17.92
CA LEU A 471 17.36 -18.75 17.66
C LEU A 471 18.26 -18.78 16.43
N PHE A 472 17.80 -18.17 15.34
CA PHE A 472 18.55 -18.03 14.10
C PHE A 472 18.98 -16.58 13.92
N THR A 473 20.29 -16.34 13.80
CA THR A 473 20.84 -15.01 13.57
C THR A 473 21.70 -15.02 12.32
N ARG A 474 21.37 -14.15 11.36
CA ARG A 474 22.15 -13.90 10.14
C ARG A 474 22.56 -12.44 10.09
N GLY A 475 23.79 -12.16 10.52
CA GLY A 475 24.29 -10.81 10.73
C GLY A 475 23.48 -10.05 11.77
N GLU A 476 22.81 -8.97 11.37
CA GLU A 476 21.95 -8.15 12.23
C GLU A 476 20.46 -8.53 12.15
N THR A 477 20.12 -9.59 11.38
CA THR A 477 18.74 -10.11 11.30
C THR A 477 18.64 -11.32 12.21
N GLN A 478 17.70 -11.30 13.15
CA GLN A 478 17.48 -12.39 14.11
C GLN A 478 16.02 -12.84 14.07
N CYS A 479 15.80 -14.15 14.22
CA CYS A 479 14.50 -14.77 14.31
C CYS A 479 14.51 -15.78 15.48
N LEU A 480 13.54 -15.64 16.39
CA LEU A 480 13.25 -16.65 17.40
C LEU A 480 12.04 -17.45 16.91
N ALA A 481 12.27 -18.70 16.53
CA ALA A 481 11.22 -19.62 16.12
C ALA A 481 10.84 -20.53 17.28
N VAL A 482 9.54 -20.75 17.48
CA VAL A 482 8.98 -21.62 18.51
C VAL A 482 8.03 -22.61 17.84
N VAL A 483 8.15 -23.88 18.19
CA VAL A 483 7.30 -24.95 17.68
C VAL A 483 6.46 -25.49 18.83
N THR A 484 5.16 -25.64 18.58
CA THR A 484 4.20 -26.23 19.49
C THR A 484 3.47 -27.36 18.77
N LEU A 485 3.41 -28.53 19.39
CA LEU A 485 2.65 -29.67 18.90
C LEU A 485 1.30 -29.72 19.62
N GLY A 486 0.26 -30.13 18.89
CA GLY A 486 -1.11 -30.24 19.38
C GLY A 486 -1.82 -31.43 18.74
N ASP A 487 -2.93 -31.84 19.36
CA ASP A 487 -3.81 -32.87 18.81
C ASP A 487 -4.73 -32.30 17.70
N LYS A 488 -5.46 -33.16 16.99
CA LYS A 488 -6.38 -32.79 15.90
C LYS A 488 -7.41 -31.73 16.30
N GLN A 489 -7.79 -31.66 17.57
CA GLN A 489 -8.72 -30.65 18.09
C GLN A 489 -8.16 -29.22 18.02
N MET A 490 -6.84 -29.07 17.92
CA MET A 490 -6.15 -27.77 17.80
C MET A 490 -5.88 -27.37 16.33
N ALA A 491 -6.33 -28.17 15.36
CA ALA A 491 -6.21 -27.80 13.95
C ALA A 491 -6.98 -26.51 13.66
N GLN A 492 -6.38 -25.62 12.85
CA GLN A 492 -7.02 -24.37 12.49
C GLN A 492 -8.13 -24.63 11.49
N ARG A 493 -9.38 -24.39 11.89
CA ARG A 493 -10.54 -24.43 10.98
C ARG A 493 -10.61 -23.13 10.20
N ILE A 494 -10.76 -23.24 8.89
CA ILE A 494 -10.86 -22.09 8.00
C ILE A 494 -12.21 -22.15 7.30
N ASP A 495 -12.95 -21.06 7.40
CA ASP A 495 -14.21 -20.89 6.67
C ASP A 495 -13.90 -20.19 5.35
N ASN A 496 -13.85 -20.93 4.24
CA ASN A 496 -13.58 -20.41 2.90
C ASN A 496 -14.82 -20.49 2.00
N LEU A 497 -14.74 -19.98 0.76
CA LEU A 497 -15.83 -20.09 -0.21
C LEU A 497 -16.23 -21.54 -0.52
N ILE A 498 -15.25 -22.45 -0.58
CA ILE A 498 -15.43 -23.85 -1.00
C ILE A 498 -16.00 -24.71 0.13
N ASP A 499 -15.34 -24.73 1.29
CA ASP A 499 -15.62 -25.69 2.35
C ASP A 499 -15.59 -25.02 3.75
N THR A 500 -16.52 -25.44 4.60
CA THR A 500 -16.62 -25.07 6.03
C THR A 500 -15.75 -25.95 6.93
N GLU A 501 -15.32 -27.11 6.43
CA GLU A 501 -14.60 -28.13 7.22
C GLU A 501 -13.10 -28.19 6.91
N GLU A 502 -12.60 -27.31 6.03
CA GLU A 502 -11.18 -27.24 5.75
C GLU A 502 -10.39 -26.95 7.03
N SER A 503 -9.51 -27.87 7.39
CA SER A 503 -8.70 -27.77 8.59
C SER A 503 -7.22 -27.85 8.24
N LYS A 504 -6.47 -26.81 8.65
CA LYS A 504 -5.02 -26.78 8.50
C LYS A 504 -4.36 -27.37 9.74
N ARG A 505 -3.60 -28.44 9.51
CA ARG A 505 -2.78 -29.12 10.54
C ARG A 505 -1.48 -28.37 10.83
N PHE A 506 -1.02 -27.56 9.88
CA PHE A 506 0.15 -26.71 10.00
C PHE A 506 -0.28 -25.26 9.81
N TYR A 507 0.10 -24.41 10.74
CA TYR A 507 -0.06 -22.97 10.61
C TYR A 507 1.20 -22.28 11.12
N LEU A 508 1.58 -21.20 10.44
CA LEU A 508 2.77 -20.41 10.73
C LEU A 508 2.33 -19.01 11.12
N GLN A 509 2.70 -18.59 12.33
CA GLN A 509 2.48 -17.24 12.81
C GLN A 509 3.79 -16.46 12.76
N TYR A 510 3.76 -15.31 12.11
CA TYR A 510 4.89 -14.39 12.02
C TYR A 510 4.54 -13.08 12.72
N SER A 511 5.40 -12.66 13.64
CA SER A 511 5.26 -11.40 14.36
C SER A 511 6.49 -10.53 14.13
N PHE A 512 6.26 -9.25 13.86
CA PHE A 512 7.32 -8.27 13.61
C PHE A 512 7.16 -7.08 14.57
N PRO A 513 7.68 -7.19 15.80
CA PRO A 513 7.54 -6.13 16.80
C PRO A 513 8.38 -4.91 16.41
N PRO A 514 7.94 -3.67 16.71
CA PRO A 514 8.67 -2.45 16.33
C PRO A 514 10.07 -2.36 16.95
N SER A 515 10.28 -3.02 18.10
CA SER A 515 11.58 -3.17 18.74
C SER A 515 12.63 -3.87 17.87
N CYS A 516 12.24 -4.71 16.89
CA CYS A 516 13.21 -5.40 16.02
C CYS A 516 13.91 -4.45 15.04
N VAL A 517 13.33 -3.30 14.76
CA VAL A 517 13.94 -2.21 13.98
C VAL A 517 14.42 -1.05 14.84
N GLY A 518 14.17 -1.11 16.15
CA GLY A 518 14.52 -0.06 17.12
C GLY A 518 13.58 1.14 17.07
N GLU A 519 12.32 0.90 16.71
CA GLU A 519 11.28 1.93 16.59
C GLU A 519 10.16 1.68 17.63
N VAL A 520 9.29 2.68 17.81
CA VAL A 520 8.09 2.61 18.66
C VAL A 520 6.89 2.57 17.70
N GLY A 521 5.85 1.78 18.02
CA GLY A 521 4.69 1.62 17.15
C GLY A 521 3.47 1.11 17.88
#